data_AF-A0A1Y3YIC9-F1
#
_entry.id   AF-A0A1Y3YIC9-F1
#
_cell.length_a   1.000
_cell.length_b   1.000
_cell.length_c   1.000
_cell.angle_alpha   90.00
_cell.angle_beta   90.00
_cell.angle_gamma   90.00
#
_symmetry.space_group_name_H-M   'P 1'
#
loop_
_entity.id
_entity.type
_entity.pdbx_description
1 polymer ?
#
loop_
_entity_poly.entity_id
_entity_poly.type
_entity_poly.pdbx_seq_one_letter_code
_entity_poly.pdbx_strand_id
1 'polypeptide(L)'
;MKNIILIGMMGCGKTTAGHMLAQQLGRPFVDCDELMEGTTGRTISQIFAQDGERGFRSLESQVLEQLSSQEGLVIATGGGAVLSRKNVTSLRRNGILVFLDRPIDEICASLDTEGRPLAQEGHHAFVERHHHRLPLYLSAADVIIQDFSTPEATVAEILEKISEVGKKFLIINGPNLNLLGKGDVELYGRENHENYASLCTMIEEYAKVHNSTATCYQSNHEGDIVDQIQAADGIYDAIIINPGAYAHYSYAILDALLAVNTPAFEVLIGNIHAREPFRSVSVTASGCVGQIYGLGLQGYLRAMDFFLKGGQ
;
A
#
# COMPACT_ATOMS: atom_id res chain seq x y z
N MET A 1 4.51 4.14 -3.72
CA MET A 1 4.42 2.66 -3.81
C MET A 1 4.65 2.01 -2.44
N LYS A 2 3.68 1.22 -1.93
CA LYS A 2 3.78 0.54 -0.63
C LYS A 2 4.96 -0.42 -0.52
N ASN A 3 5.64 -0.44 0.62
CA ASN A 3 6.72 -1.36 0.92
C ASN A 3 6.22 -2.82 0.97
N ILE A 4 7.10 -3.77 0.72
CA ILE A 4 6.84 -5.20 0.96
C ILE A 4 7.68 -5.61 2.16
N ILE A 5 7.04 -6.07 3.22
CA ILE A 5 7.68 -6.22 4.53
C ILE A 5 7.65 -7.69 4.91
N LEU A 6 8.81 -8.35 4.84
CA LEU A 6 8.97 -9.75 5.16
C LEU A 6 9.11 -9.93 6.68
N ILE A 7 8.11 -10.56 7.28
CA ILE A 7 8.08 -10.95 8.69
C ILE A 7 8.20 -12.47 8.82
N GLY A 8 8.67 -12.94 9.98
CA GLY A 8 8.78 -14.37 10.28
C GLY A 8 9.99 -14.71 11.12
N MET A 9 10.10 -15.97 11.54
CA MET A 9 11.19 -16.43 12.39
C MET A 9 12.56 -16.26 11.73
N MET A 10 13.58 -16.04 12.55
CA MET A 10 14.95 -16.05 12.09
C MET A 10 15.27 -17.39 11.41
N GLY A 11 15.93 -17.37 10.25
CA GLY A 11 16.20 -18.58 9.44
C GLY A 11 15.08 -18.98 8.46
N CYS A 12 13.92 -18.33 8.45
CA CYS A 12 12.84 -18.66 7.50
C CYS A 12 13.09 -18.20 6.05
N GLY A 13 14.24 -17.57 5.75
CA GLY A 13 14.60 -17.16 4.39
C GLY A 13 14.27 -15.71 4.00
N LYS A 14 13.93 -14.83 4.96
CA LYS A 14 13.62 -13.41 4.70
C LYS A 14 14.67 -12.69 3.84
N THR A 15 15.95 -12.77 4.20
CA THR A 15 17.01 -12.07 3.47
C THR A 15 17.15 -12.61 2.04
N THR A 16 17.13 -13.94 1.86
CA THR A 16 17.18 -14.59 0.54
C THR A 16 15.99 -14.23 -0.34
N ALA A 17 14.76 -14.44 0.15
CA ALA A 17 13.55 -14.09 -0.59
C ALA A 17 13.46 -12.58 -0.84
N GLY A 18 13.89 -11.76 0.10
CA GLY A 18 13.91 -10.31 0.01
C GLY A 18 14.81 -9.78 -1.09
N HIS A 19 16.04 -10.27 -1.20
CA HIS A 19 16.94 -9.90 -2.29
C HIS A 19 16.37 -10.27 -3.67
N MET A 20 15.88 -11.49 -3.82
CA MET A 20 15.32 -11.97 -5.08
C MET A 20 14.06 -11.20 -5.47
N LEU A 21 13.16 -10.97 -4.52
CA LEU A 21 11.94 -10.19 -4.73
C LEU A 21 12.26 -8.76 -5.13
N ALA A 22 13.22 -8.12 -4.44
CA ALA A 22 13.67 -6.78 -4.76
C ALA A 22 14.24 -6.69 -6.18
N GLN A 23 15.05 -7.67 -6.59
CA GLN A 23 15.59 -7.77 -7.94
C GLN A 23 14.49 -7.90 -9.00
N GLN A 24 13.51 -8.78 -8.78
CA GLN A 24 12.40 -8.97 -9.73
C GLN A 24 11.51 -7.73 -9.85
N LEU A 25 11.31 -7.00 -8.76
CA LEU A 25 10.50 -5.78 -8.74
C LEU A 25 11.27 -4.53 -9.16
N GLY A 26 12.60 -4.59 -9.31
CA GLY A 26 13.43 -3.41 -9.54
C GLY A 26 13.42 -2.43 -8.36
N ARG A 27 13.31 -2.94 -7.12
CA ARG A 27 13.15 -2.16 -5.89
C ARG A 27 14.38 -2.30 -4.98
N PRO A 28 14.69 -1.33 -4.11
CA PRO A 28 15.75 -1.49 -3.12
C PRO A 28 15.36 -2.52 -2.05
N PHE A 29 16.31 -3.39 -1.69
CA PHE A 29 16.19 -4.29 -0.54
C PHE A 29 16.87 -3.67 0.69
N VAL A 30 16.25 -3.83 1.86
CA VAL A 30 16.81 -3.42 3.15
C VAL A 30 16.60 -4.53 4.19
N ASP A 31 17.68 -5.00 4.82
CA ASP A 31 17.60 -5.82 6.02
C ASP A 31 17.69 -4.91 7.26
N CYS A 32 16.69 -4.99 8.14
CA CYS A 32 16.59 -4.15 9.33
C CYS A 32 17.73 -4.40 10.33
N ASP A 33 18.18 -5.65 10.44
CA ASP A 33 19.24 -6.03 11.37
C ASP A 33 20.57 -5.45 10.85
N GLU A 34 20.86 -5.58 9.55
CA GLU A 34 22.07 -5.00 8.93
C GLU A 34 22.07 -3.46 8.98
N LEU A 35 20.93 -2.82 8.72
CA LEU A 35 20.82 -1.36 8.79
C LEU A 35 21.08 -0.84 10.20
N MET A 36 20.60 -1.56 11.23
CA MET A 36 20.83 -1.19 12.63
C MET A 36 22.32 -1.30 12.99
N GLU A 37 22.98 -2.38 12.60
CA GLU A 37 24.42 -2.54 12.84
C GLU A 37 25.24 -1.46 12.10
N GLY A 38 24.89 -1.17 10.84
CA GLY A 38 25.53 -0.13 10.05
C GLY A 38 25.36 1.28 10.64
N THR A 39 24.17 1.59 11.16
CA THR A 39 23.87 2.91 11.75
C THR A 39 24.53 3.10 13.12
N THR A 40 24.61 2.04 13.92
CA THR A 40 25.17 2.11 15.28
C THR A 40 26.68 1.84 15.33
N GLY A 41 27.25 1.22 14.29
CA GLY A 41 28.62 0.72 14.28
C GLY A 41 28.86 -0.43 15.27
N ARG A 42 27.78 -1.04 15.81
CA ARG A 42 27.82 -2.11 16.82
C ARG A 42 27.05 -3.30 16.30
N THR A 43 27.54 -4.51 16.55
CA THR A 43 26.79 -5.72 16.22
C THR A 43 25.59 -5.89 17.14
N ILE A 44 24.57 -6.64 16.72
CA ILE A 44 23.40 -6.95 17.55
C ILE A 44 23.84 -7.56 18.88
N SER A 45 24.80 -8.48 18.87
CA SER A 45 25.37 -9.07 20.09
C SER A 45 25.95 -8.02 21.04
N GLN A 46 26.64 -7.01 20.51
CA GLN A 46 27.18 -5.90 21.32
C GLN A 46 26.08 -5.01 21.88
N ILE A 47 25.04 -4.72 21.08
CA ILE A 47 23.87 -3.94 21.53
C ILE A 47 23.17 -4.66 22.69
N PHE A 48 22.92 -5.97 22.57
CA PHE A 48 22.33 -6.75 23.66
C PHE A 48 23.21 -6.78 24.91
N ALA A 49 24.53 -6.89 24.76
CA ALA A 49 25.47 -6.93 25.90
C ALA A 49 25.56 -5.57 26.63
N GLN A 50 25.47 -4.46 25.91
CA GLN A 50 25.64 -3.10 26.47
C GLN A 50 24.31 -2.48 26.91
N ASP A 51 23.29 -2.55 26.06
CA ASP A 51 22.03 -1.80 26.21
C ASP A 51 20.88 -2.71 26.68
N GLY A 52 21.11 -4.03 26.73
CA GLY A 52 20.11 -5.05 27.05
C GLY A 52 19.03 -5.19 25.97
N GLU A 53 18.10 -6.13 26.18
CA GLU A 53 17.00 -6.33 25.23
C GLU A 53 16.13 -5.07 25.08
N ARG A 54 15.89 -4.34 26.18
CA ARG A 54 15.09 -3.11 26.13
C ARG A 54 15.71 -2.05 25.21
N GLY A 55 17.03 -1.87 25.28
CA GLY A 55 17.75 -0.96 24.40
C GLY A 55 17.68 -1.39 22.94
N PHE A 56 17.94 -2.68 22.67
CA PHE A 56 17.79 -3.26 21.33
C PHE A 56 16.39 -3.04 20.75
N ARG A 57 15.33 -3.34 21.52
CA ARG A 57 13.93 -3.15 21.06
C ARG A 57 13.62 -1.69 20.78
N SER A 58 14.18 -0.77 21.57
CA SER A 58 13.98 0.65 21.32
C SER A 58 14.65 1.11 20.01
N LEU A 59 15.83 0.58 19.69
CA LEU A 59 16.52 0.84 18.43
C LEU A 59 15.78 0.19 17.25
N GLU A 60 15.33 -1.06 17.38
CA GLU A 60 14.51 -1.79 16.40
C GLU A 60 13.27 -0.97 16.03
N SER A 61 12.55 -0.44 17.02
CA SER A 61 11.39 0.43 16.77
C SER A 61 11.73 1.74 16.04
N GLN A 62 12.89 2.34 16.29
CA GLN A 62 13.30 3.58 15.62
C GLN A 62 13.64 3.33 14.15
N VAL A 63 14.39 2.26 13.87
CA VAL A 63 14.77 1.87 12.51
C VAL A 63 13.53 1.51 11.69
N LEU A 64 12.60 0.72 12.26
CA LEU A 64 11.37 0.36 11.57
C LEU A 64 10.47 1.57 11.29
N GLU A 65 10.40 2.54 12.19
CA GLU A 65 9.66 3.80 11.94
C GLU A 65 10.26 4.59 10.78
N GLN A 66 11.59 4.71 10.74
CA GLN A 66 12.29 5.38 9.64
C GLN A 66 12.04 4.67 8.30
N LEU A 67 12.13 3.34 8.27
CA LEU A 67 11.87 2.57 7.05
C LEU A 67 10.41 2.64 6.62
N SER A 68 9.47 2.67 7.57
CA SER A 68 8.04 2.78 7.27
C SER A 68 7.65 4.14 6.67
N SER A 69 8.47 5.18 6.89
CA SER A 69 8.29 6.49 6.26
C SER A 69 8.76 6.58 4.80
N GLN A 70 9.54 5.59 4.35
CA GLN A 70 9.99 5.50 2.96
C GLN A 70 9.00 4.68 2.13
N GLU A 71 9.10 4.82 0.81
CA GLU A 71 8.30 4.09 -0.17
C GLU A 71 9.20 3.25 -1.07
N GLY A 72 8.62 2.29 -1.78
CA GLY A 72 9.38 1.61 -2.82
C GLY A 72 10.26 0.47 -2.32
N LEU A 73 10.26 0.10 -1.03
CA LEU A 73 11.23 -0.83 -0.46
C LEU A 73 10.72 -2.28 -0.35
N VAL A 74 11.66 -3.24 -0.39
CA VAL A 74 11.49 -4.59 0.14
C VAL A 74 12.28 -4.68 1.44
N ILE A 75 11.61 -4.94 2.56
CA ILE A 75 12.19 -4.86 3.90
C ILE A 75 12.17 -6.25 4.55
N ALA A 76 13.31 -6.75 5.00
CA ALA A 76 13.38 -7.90 5.92
C ALA A 76 13.46 -7.40 7.36
N THR A 77 12.52 -7.83 8.22
CA THR A 77 12.52 -7.42 9.64
C THR A 77 13.25 -8.42 10.53
N GLY A 78 13.77 -7.98 11.68
CA GLY A 78 14.17 -8.88 12.75
C GLY A 78 13.01 -9.77 13.22
N GLY A 79 13.30 -10.99 13.68
CA GLY A 79 12.27 -11.96 14.09
C GLY A 79 11.43 -11.55 15.31
N GLY A 80 11.75 -10.43 15.97
CA GLY A 80 10.97 -9.89 17.09
C GLY A 80 10.17 -8.63 16.73
N ALA A 81 10.20 -8.16 15.48
CA ALA A 81 9.55 -6.92 15.08
C ALA A 81 8.04 -6.89 15.41
N VAL A 82 7.35 -8.03 15.27
CA VAL A 82 5.91 -8.17 15.54
C VAL A 82 5.53 -8.18 17.02
N LEU A 83 6.50 -8.27 17.94
CA LEU A 83 6.24 -8.26 19.38
C LEU A 83 5.72 -6.89 19.86
N SER A 84 6.00 -5.83 19.11
CA SER A 84 5.57 -4.47 19.40
C SER A 84 4.40 -4.09 18.51
N ARG A 85 3.24 -3.82 19.11
CA ARG A 85 2.06 -3.30 18.37
C ARG A 85 2.39 -2.01 17.64
N LYS A 86 3.23 -1.14 18.22
CA LYS A 86 3.67 0.11 17.57
C LYS A 86 4.39 -0.18 16.26
N ASN A 87 5.30 -1.18 16.24
CA ASN A 87 6.03 -1.55 15.04
C ASN A 87 5.06 -2.05 13.96
N VAL A 88 4.13 -2.95 14.32
CA VAL A 88 3.14 -3.47 13.38
C VAL A 88 2.27 -2.33 12.80
N THR A 89 1.83 -1.40 13.63
CA THR A 89 1.06 -0.23 13.17
C THR A 89 1.86 0.66 12.22
N SER A 90 3.13 0.90 12.51
CA SER A 90 4.02 1.70 11.65
C SER A 90 4.23 1.03 10.29
N LEU A 91 4.61 -0.26 10.30
CA LEU A 91 4.85 -1.06 9.10
C LEU A 91 3.62 -1.16 8.20
N ARG A 92 2.43 -1.33 8.80
CA ARG A 92 1.17 -1.46 8.06
C ARG A 92 0.71 -0.15 7.42
N ARG A 93 1.17 1.02 7.91
CA ARG A 93 0.78 2.33 7.36
C ARG A 93 1.16 2.45 5.89
N ASN A 94 2.33 1.93 5.52
CA ASN A 94 2.87 2.06 4.16
C ASN A 94 3.48 0.75 3.65
N GLY A 95 2.96 -0.39 4.08
CA GLY A 95 3.53 -1.68 3.69
C GLY A 95 2.54 -2.82 3.73
N ILE A 96 2.85 -3.84 2.94
CA ILE A 96 2.16 -5.13 2.92
C ILE A 96 3.04 -6.09 3.73
N LEU A 97 2.50 -6.59 4.84
CA LEU A 97 3.21 -7.52 5.72
C LEU A 97 3.06 -8.95 5.19
N VAL A 98 4.18 -9.52 4.78
CA VAL A 98 4.28 -10.87 4.21
C VAL A 98 4.92 -11.79 5.24
N PHE A 99 4.14 -12.71 5.78
CA PHE A 99 4.65 -13.72 6.71
C PHE A 99 5.19 -14.93 5.96
N LEU A 100 6.48 -15.19 6.14
CA LEU A 100 7.14 -16.41 5.69
C LEU A 100 6.97 -17.50 6.76
N ASP A 101 5.91 -18.30 6.62
CA ASP A 101 5.51 -19.37 7.54
C ASP A 101 6.25 -20.67 7.23
N ARG A 102 7.58 -20.62 7.23
CA ARG A 102 8.41 -21.81 6.98
C ARG A 102 8.28 -22.78 8.16
N PRO A 103 8.05 -24.09 7.93
CA PRO A 103 7.97 -25.08 8.99
C PRO A 103 9.18 -25.01 9.94
N ILE A 104 8.91 -25.03 11.24
CA ILE A 104 9.94 -24.82 12.26
C ILE A 104 11.04 -25.89 12.21
N ASP A 105 10.68 -27.14 11.88
CA ASP A 105 11.62 -28.25 11.79
C ASP A 105 12.65 -28.03 10.66
N GLU A 106 12.24 -27.44 9.54
CA GLU A 106 13.14 -27.07 8.43
C GLU A 106 14.05 -25.90 8.80
N ILE A 107 13.53 -24.94 9.57
CA ILE A 107 14.34 -23.83 10.09
C ILE A 107 15.40 -24.38 11.06
N CYS A 108 15.02 -25.27 11.99
CA CYS A 108 15.94 -25.89 12.92
C CYS A 108 17.04 -26.69 12.21
N ALA A 109 16.70 -27.42 11.15
CA ALA A 109 17.66 -28.21 10.38
C ALA A 109 18.70 -27.35 9.61
N SER A 110 18.37 -26.10 9.30
CA SER A 110 19.21 -25.18 8.51
C SER A 110 19.97 -24.13 9.33
N LEU A 111 19.71 -24.04 10.64
CA LEU A 111 20.37 -23.08 11.52
C LEU A 111 21.71 -23.60 12.02
N ASP A 112 22.79 -22.93 11.60
CA ASP A 112 24.11 -23.07 12.23
C ASP A 112 24.13 -22.28 13.56
N THR A 113 24.43 -22.94 14.67
CA THR A 113 24.20 -22.42 16.03
C THR A 113 25.25 -21.43 16.53
N GLU A 114 26.35 -21.23 15.79
CA GLU A 114 27.55 -20.58 16.34
C GLU A 114 27.54 -19.03 16.41
N GLY A 115 26.54 -18.34 15.84
CA GLY A 115 26.59 -16.87 15.70
C GLY A 115 25.48 -16.04 16.36
N ARG A 116 24.47 -16.65 17.00
CA ARG A 116 23.19 -15.97 17.29
C ARG A 116 22.83 -16.01 18.79
N PRO A 117 22.90 -14.88 19.53
CA PRO A 117 22.69 -14.85 20.98
C PRO A 117 21.38 -15.49 21.47
N LEU A 118 20.31 -15.37 20.68
CA LEU A 118 18.99 -15.92 21.03
C LEU A 118 18.80 -17.40 20.60
N ALA A 119 19.65 -17.95 19.74
CA ALA A 119 19.64 -19.38 19.37
C ALA A 119 20.45 -20.25 20.36
N GLN A 120 21.23 -19.61 21.23
CA GLN A 120 22.11 -20.27 22.21
C GLN A 120 21.36 -21.01 23.33
N GLU A 121 20.06 -20.76 23.51
CA GLU A 121 19.21 -21.44 24.49
C GLU A 121 18.77 -22.86 24.04
N GLY A 122 19.20 -23.30 22.85
CA GLY A 122 18.96 -24.65 22.32
C GLY A 122 17.63 -24.82 21.56
N HIS A 123 17.47 -25.99 20.92
CA HIS A 123 16.33 -26.31 20.04
C HIS A 123 14.97 -26.09 20.72
N HIS A 124 14.83 -26.52 21.98
CA HIS A 124 13.57 -26.39 22.73
C HIS A 124 13.16 -24.92 22.92
N ALA A 125 14.07 -24.05 23.35
CA ALA A 125 13.78 -22.64 23.54
C ALA A 125 13.43 -21.94 22.22
N PHE A 126 14.03 -22.37 21.11
CA PHE A 126 13.71 -21.86 19.78
C PHE A 126 12.29 -22.23 19.34
N VAL A 127 11.88 -23.49 19.54
CA VAL A 127 10.52 -23.98 19.24
C VAL A 127 9.47 -23.30 20.12
N GLU A 128 9.72 -23.16 21.42
CA GLU A 128 8.85 -22.42 22.35
C GLU A 128 8.64 -20.97 21.90
N ARG A 129 9.72 -20.31 21.50
CA ARG A 129 9.67 -18.94 20.98
C ARG A 129 8.84 -18.84 19.69
N HIS A 130 8.96 -19.83 18.80
CA HIS A 130 8.11 -19.90 17.60
C HIS A 130 6.64 -20.02 17.99
N HIS A 131 6.28 -20.95 18.88
CA HIS A 131 4.90 -21.12 19.34
C HIS A 131 4.30 -19.84 19.93
N HIS A 132 5.07 -19.10 20.73
CA HIS A 132 4.60 -17.82 21.28
C HIS A 132 4.45 -16.71 20.23
N ARG A 133 5.25 -16.73 19.15
CA ARG A 133 5.24 -15.69 18.11
C ARG A 133 4.29 -15.97 16.96
N LEU A 134 3.95 -17.23 16.69
CA LEU A 134 3.08 -17.62 15.58
C LEU A 134 1.74 -16.85 15.55
N PRO A 135 0.99 -16.70 16.67
CA PRO A 135 -0.24 -15.90 16.67
C PRO A 135 -0.02 -14.42 16.34
N LEU A 136 1.15 -13.88 16.68
CA LEU A 136 1.53 -12.49 16.39
C LEU A 136 1.89 -12.30 14.92
N TYR A 137 2.58 -13.27 14.30
CA TYR A 137 2.80 -13.24 12.85
C TYR A 137 1.49 -13.34 12.09
N LEU A 138 0.63 -14.31 12.44
CA LEU A 138 -0.66 -14.52 11.78
C LEU A 138 -1.58 -13.30 11.90
N SER A 139 -1.59 -12.61 13.04
CA SER A 139 -2.40 -11.39 13.22
C SER A 139 -1.83 -10.14 12.55
N ALA A 140 -0.50 -10.10 12.35
CA ALA A 140 0.17 -9.00 11.67
C ALA A 140 0.11 -9.12 10.13
N ALA A 141 0.17 -10.34 9.60
CA ALA A 141 0.29 -10.62 8.18
C ALA A 141 -0.92 -10.16 7.37
N ASP A 142 -0.65 -9.54 6.22
CA ASP A 142 -1.62 -9.34 5.14
C ASP A 142 -1.58 -10.54 4.16
N VAL A 143 -0.40 -11.15 4.01
CA VAL A 143 -0.12 -12.30 3.14
C VAL A 143 0.66 -13.36 3.91
N ILE A 144 0.32 -14.64 3.73
CA ILE A 144 1.05 -15.78 4.31
C ILE A 144 1.60 -16.65 3.19
N ILE A 145 2.88 -17.01 3.28
CA ILE A 145 3.65 -17.77 2.28
C ILE A 145 4.06 -19.11 2.88
N GLN A 146 3.82 -20.18 2.13
CA GLN A 146 4.04 -21.56 2.60
C GLN A 146 4.80 -22.43 1.60
N ASP A 147 4.97 -22.00 0.35
CA ASP A 147 5.82 -22.66 -0.63
C ASP A 147 7.29 -22.25 -0.44
N PHE A 148 8.06 -23.18 0.13
CA PHE A 148 9.50 -23.05 0.33
C PHE A 148 10.30 -24.07 -0.47
N SER A 149 9.70 -24.68 -1.50
CA SER A 149 10.34 -25.68 -2.36
C SER A 149 11.62 -25.17 -3.01
N THR A 150 11.62 -23.91 -3.45
CA THR A 150 12.76 -23.16 -3.94
C THR A 150 12.61 -21.68 -3.58
N PRO A 151 13.70 -20.89 -3.48
CA PRO A 151 13.60 -19.45 -3.32
C PRO A 151 12.77 -18.77 -4.42
N GLU A 152 12.83 -19.27 -5.66
CA GLU A 152 12.05 -18.78 -6.80
C GLU A 152 10.55 -19.03 -6.61
N ALA A 153 10.17 -20.22 -6.14
CA ALA A 153 8.77 -20.56 -5.85
C ALA A 153 8.21 -19.69 -4.71
N THR A 154 8.99 -19.48 -3.64
CA THR A 154 8.61 -18.57 -2.55
C THR A 154 8.35 -17.16 -3.08
N VAL A 155 9.24 -16.63 -3.93
CA VAL A 155 9.06 -15.28 -4.52
C VAL A 155 7.86 -15.23 -5.47
N ALA A 156 7.62 -16.28 -6.25
CA ALA A 156 6.46 -16.36 -7.12
C ALA A 156 5.15 -16.32 -6.33
N GLU A 157 5.05 -17.11 -5.25
CA GLU A 157 3.89 -17.09 -4.35
C GLU A 157 3.71 -15.71 -3.68
N ILE A 158 4.81 -15.05 -3.29
CA ILE A 158 4.77 -13.69 -2.75
C ILE A 158 4.16 -12.73 -3.77
N LEU A 159 4.63 -12.74 -5.01
CA LEU A 159 4.14 -11.84 -6.05
C LEU A 159 2.66 -12.08 -6.37
N GLU A 160 2.26 -13.34 -6.47
CA GLU A 160 0.87 -13.75 -6.68
C GLU A 160 -0.01 -13.20 -5.56
N LYS A 161 0.28 -13.54 -4.30
CA LYS A 161 -0.57 -13.15 -3.16
C LYS A 161 -0.56 -11.66 -2.87
N ILE A 162 0.56 -10.97 -3.09
CA ILE A 162 0.58 -9.50 -2.98
C ILE A 162 -0.33 -8.85 -4.03
N SER A 163 -0.43 -9.43 -5.23
CA SER A 163 -1.32 -8.91 -6.27
C SER A 163 -2.80 -9.06 -5.91
N GLU A 164 -3.14 -10.00 -5.03
CA GLU A 164 -4.50 -10.22 -4.51
C GLU A 164 -4.87 -9.28 -3.35
N VAL A 165 -3.88 -8.58 -2.77
CA VAL A 165 -4.13 -7.61 -1.69
C VAL A 165 -4.88 -6.41 -2.27
N GLY A 166 -6.11 -6.24 -1.77
CA GLY A 166 -7.01 -5.16 -2.15
C GLY A 166 -6.43 -3.76 -2.01
N LYS A 167 -6.93 -2.86 -2.85
CA LYS A 167 -6.61 -1.42 -2.82
C LYS A 167 -7.71 -0.64 -2.09
N LYS A 168 -7.33 0.49 -1.50
CA LYS A 168 -8.27 1.49 -0.97
C LYS A 168 -8.35 2.68 -1.92
N PHE A 169 -9.50 2.89 -2.54
CA PHE A 169 -9.75 4.02 -3.44
C PHE A 169 -10.52 5.13 -2.73
N LEU A 170 -10.07 6.37 -2.92
CA LEU A 170 -10.88 7.55 -2.65
C LEU A 170 -11.42 8.09 -3.97
N ILE A 171 -12.74 8.20 -4.09
CA ILE A 171 -13.39 8.78 -5.26
C ILE A 171 -13.82 10.19 -4.91
N ILE A 172 -13.24 11.19 -5.56
CA ILE A 172 -13.53 12.60 -5.31
C ILE A 172 -14.32 13.16 -6.49
N ASN A 173 -15.48 13.73 -6.21
CA ASN A 173 -16.36 14.33 -7.20
C ASN A 173 -16.57 15.81 -6.91
N GLY A 174 -16.29 16.63 -7.91
CA GLY A 174 -16.37 18.08 -7.82
C GLY A 174 -17.78 18.62 -7.93
N PRO A 175 -17.91 19.92 -8.25
CA PRO A 175 -19.17 20.64 -8.17
C PRO A 175 -20.21 20.09 -9.14
N ASN A 176 -21.46 20.12 -8.69
CA ASN A 176 -22.67 19.67 -9.37
C ASN A 176 -22.76 18.16 -9.67
N LEU A 177 -21.76 17.34 -9.32
CA LEU A 177 -21.86 15.89 -9.46
C LEU A 177 -22.93 15.28 -8.54
N ASN A 178 -23.26 15.93 -7.42
CA ASN A 178 -24.42 15.57 -6.58
C ASN A 178 -25.76 15.70 -7.30
N LEU A 179 -25.81 16.47 -8.40
CA LEU A 179 -26.98 16.65 -9.24
C LEU A 179 -26.96 15.75 -10.48
N LEU A 180 -26.04 14.78 -10.56
CA LEU A 180 -26.01 13.79 -11.63
C LEU A 180 -27.38 13.12 -11.75
N GLY A 181 -27.94 13.11 -12.97
CA GLY A 181 -29.27 12.58 -13.27
C GLY A 181 -30.45 13.51 -12.94
N LYS A 182 -30.21 14.72 -12.40
CA LYS A 182 -31.27 15.68 -12.00
C LYS A 182 -31.44 16.90 -12.92
N GLY A 183 -30.83 16.94 -14.12
CA GLY A 183 -30.92 18.09 -15.03
C GLY A 183 -30.87 17.74 -16.52
N ASP A 184 -31.92 18.16 -17.23
CA ASP A 184 -32.23 18.10 -18.67
C ASP A 184 -32.01 16.75 -19.40
N VAL A 185 -33.15 16.08 -19.58
CA VAL A 185 -33.45 14.88 -20.39
C VAL A 185 -32.92 14.95 -21.83
N GLU A 186 -32.49 16.12 -22.32
CA GLU A 186 -32.02 16.34 -23.69
C GLU A 186 -30.51 16.19 -23.93
N LEU A 187 -29.63 16.39 -22.92
CA LEU A 187 -28.17 16.26 -23.11
C LEU A 187 -27.62 14.85 -22.84
N TYR A 188 -28.34 14.05 -22.05
CA TYR A 188 -27.93 12.70 -21.65
C TYR A 188 -29.08 11.73 -21.93
N GLY A 189 -29.27 11.42 -23.22
CA GLY A 189 -30.44 10.72 -23.73
C GLY A 189 -30.86 9.46 -22.95
N ARG A 190 -32.19 9.35 -22.79
CA ARG A 190 -32.99 8.26 -22.20
C ARG A 190 -32.94 8.14 -20.68
N GLU A 191 -34.05 7.62 -20.14
CA GLU A 191 -34.32 7.32 -18.74
C GLU A 191 -33.25 6.42 -18.12
N ASN A 192 -32.07 6.97 -17.84
CA ASN A 192 -31.06 6.27 -17.09
C ASN A 192 -31.27 6.62 -15.61
N HIS A 193 -31.51 5.60 -14.79
CA HIS A 193 -31.44 5.65 -13.32
C HIS A 193 -30.02 5.95 -12.79
N GLU A 194 -29.18 6.59 -13.60
CA GLU A 194 -27.80 6.98 -13.34
C GLU A 194 -27.80 8.32 -12.63
N ASN A 195 -27.67 8.26 -11.31
CA ASN A 195 -27.54 9.39 -10.42
C ASN A 195 -26.28 9.22 -9.57
N TYR A 196 -25.98 10.22 -8.75
CA TYR A 196 -24.78 10.16 -7.92
C TYR A 196 -24.73 8.93 -6.99
N ALA A 197 -25.87 8.52 -6.45
CA ALA A 197 -25.93 7.33 -5.58
C ALA A 197 -25.65 6.04 -6.36
N SER A 198 -26.22 5.86 -7.56
CA SER A 198 -25.94 4.68 -8.37
C SER A 198 -24.51 4.65 -8.91
N LEU A 199 -23.88 5.80 -9.17
CA LEU A 199 -22.45 5.90 -9.43
C LEU A 199 -21.63 5.37 -8.24
N CYS A 200 -21.90 5.84 -7.02
CA CYS A 200 -21.21 5.36 -5.83
C CYS A 200 -21.36 3.84 -5.65
N THR A 201 -22.58 3.32 -5.77
CA THR A 201 -22.85 1.87 -5.65
C THR A 201 -22.07 1.08 -6.70
N MET A 202 -22.08 1.52 -7.96
CA MET A 202 -21.32 0.86 -9.04
C MET A 202 -19.82 0.78 -8.71
N ILE A 203 -19.23 1.87 -8.21
CA ILE A 203 -17.81 1.91 -7.86
C ILE A 203 -17.49 1.03 -6.65
N GLU A 204 -18.32 1.06 -5.61
CA GLU A 204 -18.16 0.24 -4.41
C GLU A 204 -18.29 -1.26 -4.70
N GLU A 205 -19.26 -1.65 -5.52
CA GLU A 205 -19.43 -3.04 -5.97
C GLU A 205 -18.25 -3.50 -6.81
N TYR A 206 -17.77 -2.64 -7.71
CA TYR A 206 -16.61 -2.94 -8.52
C TYR A 206 -15.35 -3.13 -7.66
N ALA A 207 -15.08 -2.23 -6.70
CA ALA A 207 -13.98 -2.39 -5.76
C ALA A 207 -14.07 -3.73 -5.02
N LYS A 208 -15.27 -4.09 -4.53
CA LYS A 208 -15.50 -5.32 -3.78
C LYS A 208 -15.20 -6.59 -4.58
N VAL A 209 -15.57 -6.64 -5.85
CA VAL A 209 -15.26 -7.78 -6.74
C VAL A 209 -13.74 -7.96 -6.94
N HIS A 210 -12.96 -6.90 -6.72
CA HIS A 210 -11.50 -6.89 -6.80
C HIS A 210 -10.81 -6.89 -5.42
N ASN A 211 -11.47 -7.46 -4.39
CA ASN A 211 -10.99 -7.49 -2.98
C ASN A 211 -10.61 -6.11 -2.41
N SER A 212 -11.07 -5.03 -3.04
CA SER A 212 -10.70 -3.65 -2.78
C SER A 212 -11.86 -2.91 -2.13
N THR A 213 -11.60 -1.68 -1.67
CA THR A 213 -12.64 -0.79 -1.10
C THR A 213 -12.62 0.54 -1.82
N ALA A 214 -13.78 1.18 -1.96
CA ALA A 214 -13.88 2.55 -2.45
C ALA A 214 -14.68 3.41 -1.46
N THR A 215 -14.28 4.67 -1.30
CA THR A 215 -15.03 5.67 -0.53
C THR A 215 -15.36 6.83 -1.46
N CYS A 216 -16.64 7.13 -1.64
CA CYS A 216 -17.07 8.23 -2.49
C CYS A 216 -17.29 9.52 -1.69
N TYR A 217 -16.70 10.61 -2.17
CA TYR A 217 -16.81 11.95 -1.63
C TYR A 217 -17.23 12.93 -2.73
N GLN A 218 -18.16 13.83 -2.41
CA GLN A 218 -18.55 14.92 -3.30
C GLN A 218 -18.57 16.24 -2.54
N SER A 219 -18.04 17.29 -3.15
CA SER A 219 -18.27 18.65 -2.67
C SER A 219 -18.39 19.65 -3.82
N ASN A 220 -19.17 20.70 -3.56
CA ASN A 220 -19.24 21.89 -4.41
C ASN A 220 -18.17 22.93 -4.06
N HIS A 221 -17.50 22.79 -2.91
CA HIS A 221 -16.50 23.73 -2.43
C HIS A 221 -15.09 23.23 -2.80
N GLU A 222 -14.27 24.13 -3.35
CA GLU A 222 -12.90 23.81 -3.76
C GLU A 222 -12.01 23.41 -2.56
N GLY A 223 -12.11 24.15 -1.45
CA GLY A 223 -11.34 23.87 -0.23
C GLY A 223 -11.61 22.48 0.35
N ASP A 224 -12.87 22.05 0.36
CA ASP A 224 -13.25 20.71 0.79
C ASP A 224 -12.56 19.61 -0.02
N ILE A 225 -12.42 19.81 -1.34
CA ILE A 225 -11.73 18.86 -2.22
C ILE A 225 -10.23 18.84 -1.92
N VAL A 226 -9.62 20.00 -1.71
CA VAL A 226 -8.22 20.14 -1.32
C VAL A 226 -7.95 19.40 0.00
N ASP A 227 -8.80 19.62 1.01
CA ASP A 227 -8.67 18.99 2.31
C ASP A 227 -8.81 17.46 2.22
N GLN A 228 -9.71 16.96 1.36
CA GLN A 228 -9.84 15.51 1.14
C GLN A 228 -8.65 14.89 0.41
N ILE A 229 -8.04 15.61 -0.53
CA ILE A 229 -6.80 15.15 -1.19
C ILE A 229 -5.69 15.02 -0.14
N GLN A 230 -5.50 16.03 0.71
CA GLN A 230 -4.50 16.00 1.79
C GLN A 230 -4.76 14.87 2.79
N ALA A 231 -6.02 14.69 3.19
CA ALA A 231 -6.42 13.62 4.10
C ALA A 231 -6.26 12.22 3.49
N ALA A 232 -6.14 12.11 2.17
CA ALA A 232 -5.97 10.82 1.52
C ALA A 232 -4.56 10.23 1.69
N ASP A 233 -3.56 11.07 1.98
CA ASP A 233 -2.17 10.66 2.06
C ASP A 233 -1.93 9.64 3.19
N GLY A 234 -1.35 8.50 2.83
CA GLY A 234 -1.13 7.38 3.76
C GLY A 234 -2.38 6.62 4.22
N ILE A 235 -3.58 6.96 3.73
CA ILE A 235 -4.83 6.25 4.03
C ILE A 235 -5.31 5.45 2.83
N TYR A 236 -5.28 6.06 1.64
CA TYR A 236 -5.75 5.48 0.39
C TYR A 236 -4.58 5.08 -0.52
N ASP A 237 -4.79 4.05 -1.32
CA ASP A 237 -3.83 3.58 -2.33
C ASP A 237 -3.88 4.41 -3.61
N ALA A 238 -5.03 4.99 -3.93
CA ALA A 238 -5.23 5.82 -5.12
C ALA A 238 -6.45 6.75 -4.97
N ILE A 239 -6.38 7.88 -5.66
CA ILE A 239 -7.50 8.82 -5.82
C ILE A 239 -8.04 8.70 -7.26
N ILE A 240 -9.35 8.55 -7.41
CA ILE A 240 -10.04 8.77 -8.69
C ILE A 240 -10.79 10.09 -8.56
N ILE A 241 -10.39 11.11 -9.31
CA ILE A 241 -10.95 12.45 -9.18
C ILE A 241 -11.70 12.87 -10.44
N ASN A 242 -12.94 13.33 -10.27
CA ASN A 242 -13.65 14.11 -11.26
C ASN A 242 -13.77 15.54 -10.75
N PRO A 243 -12.90 16.47 -11.16
CA PRO A 243 -12.91 17.84 -10.66
C PRO A 243 -14.14 18.65 -11.13
N GLY A 244 -14.95 18.12 -12.06
CA GLY A 244 -16.06 18.85 -12.66
C GLY A 244 -15.59 20.17 -13.31
N ALA A 245 -16.27 21.27 -13.01
CA ALA A 245 -15.88 22.58 -13.54
C ALA A 245 -14.50 23.04 -13.07
N TYR A 246 -14.02 22.56 -11.91
CA TYR A 246 -12.71 22.94 -11.39
C TYR A 246 -11.55 22.41 -12.21
N ALA A 247 -11.79 21.40 -13.06
CA ALA A 247 -10.77 20.89 -13.98
C ALA A 247 -10.17 22.01 -14.83
N HIS A 248 -10.91 23.09 -15.11
CA HIS A 248 -10.49 24.15 -16.03
C HIS A 248 -9.83 25.36 -15.35
N TYR A 249 -9.89 25.46 -14.01
CA TYR A 249 -9.50 26.70 -13.31
C TYR A 249 -8.81 26.50 -11.96
N SER A 250 -8.93 25.33 -11.34
CA SER A 250 -8.42 25.12 -9.98
C SER A 250 -6.97 24.67 -9.98
N TYR A 251 -6.06 25.64 -9.91
CA TYR A 251 -4.66 25.37 -9.59
C TYR A 251 -4.49 24.96 -8.11
N ALA A 252 -5.43 25.30 -7.23
CA ALA A 252 -5.41 24.84 -5.84
C ALA A 252 -5.58 23.32 -5.74
N ILE A 253 -6.48 22.72 -6.52
CA ILE A 253 -6.62 21.25 -6.60
C ILE A 253 -5.37 20.64 -7.22
N LEU A 254 -4.81 21.25 -8.28
CA LEU A 254 -3.55 20.77 -8.86
C LEU A 254 -2.42 20.72 -7.82
N ASP A 255 -2.21 21.81 -7.08
CA ASP A 255 -1.15 21.89 -6.07
C ASP A 255 -1.39 20.89 -4.94
N ALA A 256 -2.64 20.67 -4.55
CA ALA A 256 -2.99 19.64 -3.56
C ALA A 256 -2.66 18.22 -4.05
N LEU A 257 -2.96 17.90 -5.31
CA LEU A 257 -2.62 16.61 -5.92
C LEU A 257 -1.10 16.39 -6.00
N LEU A 258 -0.33 17.44 -6.29
CA LEU A 258 1.14 17.39 -6.34
C LEU A 258 1.79 17.34 -4.95
N ALA A 259 1.07 17.72 -3.89
CA ALA A 259 1.59 17.79 -2.52
C ALA A 259 1.47 16.46 -1.75
N VAL A 260 0.75 15.46 -2.28
CA VAL A 260 0.54 14.15 -1.65
C VAL A 260 1.23 13.04 -2.43
N ASN A 261 1.55 11.92 -1.76
CA ASN A 261 2.15 10.76 -2.42
C ASN A 261 1.11 9.82 -3.04
N THR A 262 -0.15 9.91 -2.59
CA THR A 262 -1.25 9.11 -3.13
C THR A 262 -1.50 9.46 -4.61
N PRO A 263 -1.30 8.52 -5.55
CA PRO A 263 -1.45 8.81 -6.97
C PRO A 263 -2.92 9.04 -7.33
N ALA A 264 -3.16 10.05 -8.15
CA ALA A 264 -4.50 10.40 -8.62
C ALA A 264 -4.69 10.11 -10.11
N PHE A 265 -5.90 9.72 -10.51
CA PHE A 265 -6.29 9.55 -11.89
C PHE A 265 -7.54 10.39 -12.17
N GLU A 266 -7.47 11.25 -13.18
CA GLU A 266 -8.56 12.17 -13.50
C GLU A 266 -9.61 11.51 -14.41
N VAL A 267 -10.89 11.68 -14.07
CA VAL A 267 -12.03 11.19 -14.84
C VAL A 267 -13.02 12.32 -15.10
N LEU A 268 -13.37 12.55 -16.35
CA LEU A 268 -14.43 13.47 -16.76
C LEU A 268 -15.49 12.71 -17.56
N ILE A 269 -16.74 12.73 -17.09
CA ILE A 269 -17.84 11.95 -17.70
C ILE A 269 -18.02 12.33 -19.19
N GLY A 270 -17.95 13.62 -19.52
CA GLY A 270 -18.10 14.14 -20.88
C GLY A 270 -16.77 14.39 -21.59
N ASN A 271 -16.82 14.51 -22.92
CA ASN A 271 -15.67 14.91 -23.73
C ASN A 271 -15.42 16.42 -23.63
N ILE A 272 -14.29 16.83 -23.06
CA ILE A 272 -13.92 18.24 -22.90
C ILE A 272 -13.59 18.94 -24.22
N HIS A 273 -13.11 18.22 -25.23
CA HIS A 273 -12.77 18.80 -26.53
C HIS A 273 -14.00 19.05 -27.41
N ALA A 274 -15.15 18.46 -27.08
CA ALA A 274 -16.43 18.74 -27.73
C ALA A 274 -17.15 19.97 -27.14
N ARG A 275 -16.50 20.67 -26.20
CA ARG A 275 -17.05 21.83 -25.48
C ARG A 275 -16.38 23.14 -25.92
N GLU A 276 -16.89 24.23 -25.38
CA GLU A 276 -16.44 25.61 -25.59
C GLU A 276 -14.94 25.74 -25.26
N PRO A 277 -14.20 26.61 -25.99
CA PRO A 277 -12.75 26.70 -25.88
C PRO A 277 -12.22 26.89 -24.45
N PHE A 278 -12.93 27.66 -23.62
CA PHE A 278 -12.51 27.96 -22.25
C PHE A 278 -12.49 26.74 -21.30
N ARG A 279 -13.18 25.65 -21.67
CA ARG A 279 -13.26 24.40 -20.89
C ARG A 279 -12.75 23.19 -21.67
N SER A 280 -11.83 23.44 -22.61
CA SER A 280 -11.20 22.41 -23.43
C SER A 280 -9.89 21.88 -22.86
N VAL A 281 -9.36 22.52 -21.81
CA VAL A 281 -8.10 22.18 -21.14
C VAL A 281 -8.38 21.86 -19.67
N SER A 282 -7.82 20.75 -19.18
CA SER A 282 -7.80 20.44 -17.75
C SER A 282 -6.46 20.88 -17.15
N VAL A 283 -6.49 21.79 -16.18
CA VAL A 283 -5.31 22.23 -15.43
C VAL A 283 -4.92 21.21 -14.36
N THR A 284 -5.88 20.47 -13.82
CA THR A 284 -5.68 19.47 -12.76
C THR A 284 -5.05 18.18 -13.27
N ALA A 285 -5.19 17.87 -14.57
CA ALA A 285 -4.69 16.64 -15.17
C ALA A 285 -3.18 16.42 -14.97
N SER A 286 -2.39 17.49 -14.91
CA SER A 286 -0.93 17.39 -14.70
C SER A 286 -0.52 16.91 -13.31
N GLY A 287 -1.44 16.97 -12.33
CA GLY A 287 -1.26 16.37 -10.99
C GLY A 287 -1.73 14.92 -10.92
N CYS A 288 -2.20 14.34 -12.03
CA CYS A 288 -2.68 12.97 -12.10
C CYS A 288 -1.71 12.10 -12.92
N VAL A 289 -1.65 10.80 -12.61
CA VAL A 289 -0.87 9.81 -13.37
C VAL A 289 -1.52 9.45 -14.70
N GLY A 290 -2.78 9.84 -14.89
CA GLY A 290 -3.53 9.62 -16.12
C GLY A 290 -4.84 10.39 -16.12
N GLN A 291 -5.48 10.44 -17.30
CA GLN A 291 -6.74 11.13 -17.51
C GLN A 291 -7.62 10.32 -18.48
N ILE A 292 -8.91 10.21 -18.16
CA ILE A 292 -9.95 9.67 -19.04
C ILE A 292 -11.08 10.69 -19.15
N TYR A 293 -11.53 10.99 -20.37
CA TYR A 293 -12.70 11.83 -20.60
C TYR A 293 -13.62 11.24 -21.68
N GLY A 294 -14.93 11.46 -21.52
CA GLY A 294 -15.94 11.09 -22.53
C GLY A 294 -16.36 9.63 -22.54
N LEU A 295 -15.96 8.82 -21.55
CA LEU A 295 -16.40 7.41 -21.39
C LEU A 295 -17.61 7.25 -20.45
N GLY A 296 -18.26 8.35 -20.06
CA GLY A 296 -19.37 8.30 -19.11
C GLY A 296 -18.93 7.78 -17.74
N LEU A 297 -19.83 7.06 -17.03
CA LEU A 297 -19.53 6.50 -15.72
C LEU A 297 -18.49 5.37 -15.77
N GLN A 298 -18.35 4.69 -16.92
CA GLN A 298 -17.34 3.65 -17.12
C GLN A 298 -15.91 4.18 -17.00
N GLY A 299 -15.69 5.50 -17.19
CA GLY A 299 -14.40 6.13 -16.97
C GLY A 299 -13.84 5.90 -15.57
N TYR A 300 -14.70 5.85 -14.54
CA TYR A 300 -14.27 5.57 -13.16
C TYR A 300 -13.72 4.15 -13.02
N LEU A 301 -14.42 3.15 -13.57
CA LEU A 301 -13.99 1.75 -13.50
C LEU A 301 -12.68 1.53 -14.28
N ARG A 302 -12.52 2.21 -15.41
CA ARG A 302 -11.26 2.18 -16.19
C ARG A 302 -10.08 2.82 -15.48
N ALA A 303 -10.33 3.92 -14.76
CA ALA A 303 -9.31 4.53 -13.92
C ALA A 303 -8.93 3.62 -12.73
N MET A 304 -9.89 2.89 -12.14
CA MET A 304 -9.60 1.88 -11.10
C MET A 304 -8.80 0.70 -11.67
N ASP A 305 -9.19 0.20 -12.85
CA ASP A 305 -8.50 -0.87 -13.59
C ASP A 305 -6.99 -0.57 -13.74
N PHE A 306 -6.62 0.68 -14.01
CA PHE A 306 -5.22 1.12 -14.11
C PHE A 306 -4.42 0.77 -12.84
N PHE A 307 -4.97 1.08 -11.65
CA PHE A 307 -4.31 0.79 -10.38
C PHE A 307 -4.41 -0.68 -9.98
N LEU A 308 -5.51 -1.34 -10.31
CA LEU A 308 -5.71 -2.77 -10.01
C LEU A 308 -4.77 -3.67 -10.82
N LYS A 309 -4.43 -3.28 -12.05
CA LYS A 309 -3.56 -4.06 -12.96
C LYS A 309 -2.08 -3.68 -12.89
N GLY A 310 -1.70 -2.78 -11.98
CA GLY A 310 -0.30 -2.37 -11.79
C GLY A 310 0.23 -1.33 -12.78
N GLY A 311 -0.64 -0.53 -13.40
CA GLY A 311 -0.26 0.70 -14.12
C GLY A 311 0.53 0.47 -15.42
N GLN A 312 0.01 -0.36 -16.33
CA GLN A 312 0.51 -0.46 -17.71
C GLN A 312 -0.21 0.49 -18.66
#